data_AF-A0A9X5N975-F1
#
_entry.id   AF-A0A9X5N975-F1
#
_cell.length_a   1.000
_cell.length_b   1.000
_cell.length_c   1.000
_cell.angle_alpha   90.00
_cell.angle_beta   90.00
_cell.angle_gamma   90.00
#
_symmetry.space_group_name_H-M   'P 1'
#
loop_
_entity.id
_entity.type
_entity.pdbx_description
1 polymer ?
#
loop_
_entity_poly.entity_id
_entity_poly.type
_entity_poly.pdbx_seq_one_letter_code
_entity_poly.pdbx_strand_id
1 'polypeptide(L)'
;MWLDKIVNLQTLPTELEKLFVDNGWKRDLFFRIRRETSKFIDVRLFESTGSDLERRRFGFAVAYDTADSDFADSRYVATESRLGDFGVGDGKKTNFIIPTSPIIASSLSVYINSIYQEKNTYTVDGRTGLIKFNTPVAKGARVTGEYRLANDAYEPTNDIIFFTYTRYFIEKEVKMSDQDADLGNGNGTKTAFKLPYPDFDESRFAVYKNGTILDANNYTFTGDTIIFKVAPASADNIKIAGTRLLESSNGSDVTEILPAKTQFTVQSKNSVLAEIFTSINFVNASPYTVLSLTPEQRFTKDWKRDSVVYMYGNAHKDRVVMFMRIDPTPSPVRALFVPLYIGRMYTFDNKPQKNLIIMGGCRSGEEFSNSTKKIGNANMDYGENTSGGNLTPVLSQSLTGSMYQQHYLAFITHNADIDSGQGRFNPSMYSGKYHLSQIYIVHPNDGYVGKLDDVYAVHPKNIQQADELEIEKTVTDEVIGKGDGTKKIFHLEHKPKENTLNLFMDCKEVPKTDYDYNAEDKTVTFKEYPGGEILANYQMAQLYRYTLPTTAVSPFTSKFSPFNPIGLAIYKEDI
;
A
#
# COMPACT_ATOMS: atom_id res chain seq x y z
N MET A 1 9.41 -0.12 12.55
CA MET A 1 9.58 1.24 13.10
C MET A 1 8.22 1.79 13.51
N TRP A 2 8.12 2.45 14.66
CA TRP A 2 6.90 3.15 15.07
C TRP A 2 6.73 4.45 14.28
N LEU A 3 5.49 4.77 13.92
CA LEU A 3 5.12 6.02 13.29
C LEU A 3 4.00 6.69 14.10
N ASP A 4 4.10 8.01 14.23
CA ASP A 4 3.08 8.87 14.81
C ASP A 4 3.13 10.21 14.05
N LYS A 5 2.19 10.41 13.13
CA LYS A 5 2.21 11.50 12.15
C LYS A 5 0.85 12.19 12.07
N ILE A 6 0.91 13.51 11.91
CA ILE A 6 -0.24 14.33 11.54
C ILE A 6 0.00 14.82 10.12
N VAL A 7 -0.86 14.40 9.20
CA VAL A 7 -0.76 14.77 7.78
C VAL A 7 -1.98 15.55 7.34
N ASN A 8 -1.85 16.39 6.32
CA ASN A 8 -3.02 17.06 5.77
C ASN A 8 -3.83 16.04 4.96
N LEU A 9 -5.14 16.10 5.11
CA LEU A 9 -6.08 15.21 4.43
C LEU A 9 -5.89 15.26 2.91
N GLN A 10 -5.64 16.45 2.38
CA GLN A 10 -5.37 16.68 0.97
C GLN A 10 -4.11 15.99 0.42
N THR A 11 -3.09 15.77 1.25
CA THR A 11 -1.80 15.17 0.87
C THR A 11 -1.70 13.71 1.30
N LEU A 12 -2.73 13.17 1.96
CA LEU A 12 -2.75 11.82 2.55
C LEU A 12 -2.26 10.74 1.57
N PRO A 13 -2.69 10.66 0.30
CA PRO A 13 -2.22 9.62 -0.61
C PRO A 13 -0.70 9.66 -0.84
N THR A 14 -0.12 10.85 -0.97
CA THR A 14 1.34 11.02 -1.15
C THR A 14 2.10 10.73 0.14
N GLU A 15 1.54 11.10 1.29
CA GLU A 15 2.16 10.81 2.59
C GLU A 15 2.12 9.31 2.93
N LEU A 16 1.05 8.59 2.56
CA LEU A 16 0.97 7.13 2.66
C LEU A 16 2.00 6.44 1.77
N GLU A 17 2.15 6.89 0.53
CA GLU A 17 3.19 6.40 -0.37
C GLU A 17 4.58 6.57 0.23
N LYS A 18 4.90 7.77 0.70
CA LYS A 18 6.18 8.05 1.36
C LYS A 18 6.38 7.18 2.60
N LEU A 19 5.35 7.01 3.42
CA LEU A 19 5.39 6.13 4.59
C LEU A 19 5.74 4.70 4.22
N PHE A 20 5.14 4.13 3.17
CA PHE A 20 5.46 2.77 2.73
C PHE A 20 6.91 2.67 2.21
N VAL A 21 7.34 3.63 1.38
CA VAL A 21 8.69 3.67 0.82
C VAL A 21 9.75 3.81 1.90
N ASP A 22 9.57 4.73 2.84
CA ASP A 22 10.49 4.97 3.96
C ASP A 22 10.61 3.72 4.88
N ASN A 23 9.64 2.79 4.81
CA ASN A 23 9.61 1.58 5.63
C ASN A 23 9.83 0.28 4.82
N GLY A 24 10.51 0.37 3.68
CA GLY A 24 11.00 -0.80 2.94
C GLY A 24 10.08 -1.36 1.87
N TRP A 25 8.99 -0.66 1.54
CA TRP A 25 8.10 -1.02 0.44
C TRP A 25 8.39 -0.15 -0.78
N LYS A 26 9.12 -0.71 -1.76
CA LYS A 26 9.42 -0.01 -3.02
C LYS A 26 8.11 0.25 -3.76
N ARG A 27 7.89 1.50 -4.18
CA ARG A 27 6.84 1.83 -5.16
C ARG A 27 7.27 1.36 -6.54
N ASP A 28 6.62 0.32 -7.04
CA ASP A 28 6.96 -0.35 -8.31
C ASP A 28 6.35 0.36 -9.51
N LEU A 29 5.15 0.93 -9.35
CA LEU A 29 4.44 1.68 -10.39
C LEU A 29 3.49 2.72 -9.78
N PHE A 30 3.38 3.87 -10.43
CA PHE A 30 2.31 4.82 -10.21
C PHE A 30 1.61 5.12 -11.53
N PHE A 31 0.30 5.01 -11.58
CA PHE A 31 -0.44 5.35 -12.79
C PHE A 31 -1.75 6.03 -12.47
N ARG A 32 -2.15 6.90 -13.38
CA ARG A 32 -3.41 7.61 -13.36
C ARG A 32 -4.27 7.13 -14.50
N ILE A 33 -5.44 6.58 -14.18
CA ILE A 33 -6.48 6.33 -15.16
C ILE A 33 -7.32 7.59 -15.27
N ARG A 34 -7.34 8.22 -16.45
CA ARG A 34 -8.00 9.50 -16.69
C ARG A 34 -9.16 9.31 -17.66
N ARG A 35 -10.35 9.70 -17.20
CA ARG A 35 -11.53 9.81 -18.07
C ARG A 35 -11.66 11.23 -18.59
N GLU A 36 -11.63 12.19 -17.67
CA GLU A 36 -11.70 13.63 -17.93
C GLU A 36 -10.66 14.32 -17.03
N THR A 37 -10.36 15.60 -17.27
CA THR A 37 -9.40 16.33 -16.43
C THR A 37 -9.80 16.33 -14.95
N SER A 38 -11.11 16.41 -14.68
CA SER A 38 -11.67 16.42 -13.32
C SER A 38 -11.92 15.02 -12.75
N LYS A 39 -11.90 13.95 -13.56
CA LYS A 39 -12.34 12.61 -13.16
C LYS A 39 -11.29 11.55 -13.49
N PHE A 40 -10.64 11.04 -12.46
CA PHE A 40 -9.50 10.14 -12.59
C PHE A 40 -9.31 9.23 -11.38
N ILE A 41 -8.55 8.15 -11.54
CA ILE A 41 -8.16 7.21 -10.49
C ILE A 41 -6.64 7.20 -10.43
N ASP A 42 -6.09 7.37 -9.23
CA ASP A 42 -4.66 7.18 -9.02
C ASP A 42 -4.42 5.87 -8.31
N VAL A 43 -3.49 5.10 -8.84
CA VAL A 43 -3.13 3.78 -8.35
C VAL A 43 -1.63 3.74 -8.11
N ARG A 44 -1.25 3.26 -6.93
CA ARG A 44 0.14 3.06 -6.53
C ARG A 44 0.34 1.60 -6.20
N LEU A 45 1.35 1.01 -6.80
CA LEU A 45 1.71 -0.38 -6.63
C LEU A 45 3.01 -0.48 -5.85
N PHE A 46 3.02 -1.30 -4.81
CA PHE A 46 4.13 -1.48 -3.89
C PHE A 46 4.58 -2.91 -3.85
N GLU A 47 5.87 -3.07 -3.56
CA GLU A 47 6.50 -4.34 -3.39
C GLU A 47 7.52 -4.31 -2.26
N SER A 48 7.59 -5.38 -1.50
CA SER A 48 8.67 -5.64 -0.57
C SER A 48 9.15 -7.08 -0.70
N THR A 49 10.47 -7.28 -0.54
CA THR A 49 11.03 -8.60 -0.22
C THR A 49 11.21 -8.65 1.29
N GLY A 50 10.38 -9.45 1.95
CA GLY A 50 10.39 -9.53 3.41
C GLY A 50 11.66 -10.16 3.97
N SER A 51 11.79 -10.11 5.30
CA SER A 51 12.85 -10.78 6.06
C SER A 51 12.83 -12.31 5.91
N ASP A 52 11.71 -12.89 5.47
CA ASP A 52 11.56 -14.30 5.12
C ASP A 52 11.81 -14.59 3.62
N LEU A 53 12.34 -13.62 2.89
CA LEU A 53 12.61 -13.66 1.44
C LEU A 53 11.35 -13.82 0.58
N GLU A 54 10.16 -13.70 1.16
CA GLU A 54 8.90 -13.73 0.42
C GLU A 54 8.63 -12.35 -0.20
N ARG A 55 8.33 -12.35 -1.50
CA ARG A 55 7.95 -11.15 -2.25
C ARG A 55 6.48 -10.85 -2.06
N ARG A 56 6.18 -9.72 -1.42
CA ARG A 56 4.81 -9.25 -1.14
C ARG A 56 4.48 -8.02 -1.96
N ARG A 57 3.24 -7.97 -2.45
CA ARG A 57 2.77 -6.93 -3.37
C ARG A 57 1.37 -6.49 -3.00
N PHE A 58 1.17 -5.19 -2.91
CA PHE A 58 -0.15 -4.61 -2.76
C PHE A 58 -0.25 -3.32 -3.57
N GLY A 59 -1.47 -2.97 -3.95
CA GLY A 59 -1.80 -1.69 -4.53
C GLY A 59 -2.75 -0.94 -3.62
N PHE A 60 -2.68 0.39 -3.65
CA PHE A 60 -3.78 1.21 -3.18
C PHE A 60 -4.19 2.23 -4.23
N ALA A 61 -5.49 2.52 -4.24
CA ALA A 61 -6.12 3.39 -5.22
C ALA A 61 -7.04 4.40 -4.55
N VAL A 62 -7.08 5.58 -5.16
CA VAL A 62 -7.97 6.67 -4.78
C VAL A 62 -8.59 7.25 -6.05
N ALA A 63 -9.91 7.37 -6.06
CA ALA A 63 -10.67 7.87 -7.20
C ALA A 63 -11.23 9.27 -6.90
N TYR A 64 -11.12 10.16 -7.88
CA TYR A 64 -11.45 11.57 -7.74
C TYR A 64 -12.46 11.99 -8.81
N ASP A 65 -13.43 12.80 -8.39
CA ASP A 65 -14.33 13.53 -9.27
C ASP A 65 -14.40 14.98 -8.76
N THR A 66 -13.49 15.81 -9.25
CA THR A 66 -13.33 17.19 -8.78
C THR A 66 -14.42 18.13 -9.30
N ALA A 67 -15.22 17.68 -10.27
CA ALA A 67 -16.42 18.38 -10.71
C ALA A 67 -17.60 18.13 -9.76
N ASP A 68 -17.52 17.07 -8.95
CA ASP A 68 -18.55 16.62 -8.00
C ASP A 68 -17.95 16.55 -6.59
N SER A 69 -17.48 17.71 -6.11
CA SER A 69 -16.86 17.89 -4.81
C SER A 69 -17.79 18.63 -3.84
N ASP A 70 -17.84 18.16 -2.59
CA ASP A 70 -18.59 18.82 -1.51
C ASP A 70 -17.81 20.01 -0.90
N PHE A 71 -16.54 20.19 -1.28
CA PHE A 71 -15.72 21.32 -0.87
C PHE A 71 -16.12 22.58 -1.65
N ALA A 72 -16.78 23.52 -0.96
CA ALA A 72 -17.26 24.78 -1.54
C ALA A 72 -16.22 25.93 -1.53
N ASP A 73 -14.95 25.62 -1.35
CA ASP A 73 -13.85 26.60 -1.25
C ASP A 73 -13.33 27.05 -2.62
N SER A 74 -14.00 26.66 -3.71
CA SER A 74 -13.55 26.93 -5.09
C SER A 74 -12.10 26.47 -5.35
N ARG A 75 -11.65 25.44 -4.62
CA ARG A 75 -10.30 24.88 -4.66
C ARG A 75 -9.21 25.92 -4.41
N TYR A 76 -9.55 26.95 -3.64
CA TYR A 76 -8.64 28.01 -3.23
C TYR A 76 -7.99 27.68 -1.90
N VAL A 77 -6.69 27.97 -1.82
CA VAL A 77 -5.87 27.82 -0.62
C VAL A 77 -5.46 29.21 -0.19
N ALA A 78 -5.84 29.58 1.03
CA ALA A 78 -5.48 30.85 1.65
C ALA A 78 -4.12 30.76 2.35
N THR A 79 -3.51 31.92 2.63
CA THR A 79 -2.18 31.99 3.28
C THR A 79 -2.18 31.48 4.72
N GLU A 80 -3.34 31.50 5.37
CA GLU A 80 -3.59 31.04 6.74
C GLU A 80 -3.76 29.52 6.82
N SER A 81 -4.03 28.88 5.67
CA SER A 81 -4.16 27.42 5.61
C SER A 81 -2.81 26.76 5.86
N ARG A 82 -2.83 25.57 6.49
CA ARG A 82 -1.64 24.70 6.59
C ARG A 82 -1.05 24.36 5.22
N LEU A 83 -1.88 24.41 4.18
CA LEU A 83 -1.48 24.14 2.79
C LEU A 83 -0.88 25.38 2.09
N GLY A 84 -1.10 26.57 2.65
CA GLY A 84 -0.45 27.82 2.24
C GLY A 84 0.90 28.07 2.91
N ASP A 85 1.35 27.21 3.83
CA ASP A 85 2.67 27.29 4.45
C ASP A 85 3.69 26.47 3.66
N PHE A 86 4.68 27.15 3.07
CA PHE A 86 5.72 26.51 2.25
C PHE A 86 7.01 26.25 3.04
N GLY A 87 7.08 26.73 4.29
CA GLY A 87 8.19 26.53 5.21
C GLY A 87 9.00 27.80 5.47
N VAL A 88 10.24 27.61 5.94
CA VAL A 88 11.11 28.68 6.44
C VAL A 88 12.43 28.69 5.68
N GLY A 89 12.98 29.88 5.41
CA GLY A 89 14.30 30.06 4.84
C GLY A 89 15.43 29.74 5.82
N ASP A 90 16.55 29.25 5.29
CA ASP A 90 17.78 28.96 6.04
C ASP A 90 18.91 29.98 5.74
N GLY A 91 18.64 30.99 4.91
CA GLY A 91 19.62 31.98 4.42
C GLY A 91 20.33 31.57 3.12
N LYS A 92 20.12 30.35 2.63
CA LYS A 92 20.72 29.79 1.39
C LYS A 92 19.70 29.17 0.44
N LYS A 93 18.56 28.72 0.97
CA LYS A 93 17.48 28.02 0.28
C LYS A 93 16.75 28.98 -0.66
N THR A 94 16.77 28.63 -1.94
CA THR A 94 16.01 29.31 -3.01
C THR A 94 14.79 28.51 -3.44
N ASN A 95 14.73 27.22 -3.11
CA ASN A 95 13.70 26.31 -3.59
C ASN A 95 12.72 25.96 -2.48
N PHE A 96 11.44 26.10 -2.74
CA PHE A 96 10.35 25.74 -1.84
C PHE A 96 9.33 24.90 -2.62
N ILE A 97 8.60 24.04 -1.92
CA ILE A 97 7.61 23.15 -2.53
C ILE A 97 6.24 23.53 -1.97
N ILE A 98 5.28 23.76 -2.86
CA ILE A 98 3.88 23.89 -2.48
C ILE A 98 3.39 22.51 -2.00
N PRO A 99 2.80 22.40 -0.80
CA PRO A 99 2.39 21.11 -0.23
C PRO A 99 1.43 20.31 -1.12
N THR A 100 0.67 20.99 -1.96
CA THR A 100 -0.34 20.37 -2.84
C THR A 100 -0.14 20.84 -4.28
N SER A 101 0.10 19.91 -5.19
CA SER A 101 0.21 20.16 -6.63
C SER A 101 -0.57 19.08 -7.40
N PRO A 102 -0.95 19.32 -8.67
CA PRO A 102 -0.80 20.55 -9.47
C PRO A 102 -1.64 21.75 -9.03
N ILE A 103 -1.17 22.96 -9.38
CA ILE A 103 -1.86 24.25 -9.14
C ILE A 103 -2.03 25.03 -10.44
N ILE A 104 -2.94 26.00 -10.45
CA ILE A 104 -3.01 27.02 -11.49
C ILE A 104 -1.88 28.02 -11.24
N ALA A 105 -0.75 27.88 -11.95
CA ALA A 105 0.45 28.67 -11.73
C ALA A 105 0.19 30.20 -11.73
N SER A 106 -0.71 30.69 -12.58
CA SER A 106 -1.06 32.11 -12.65
C SER A 106 -1.81 32.64 -11.41
N SER A 107 -2.42 31.75 -10.62
CA SER A 107 -3.15 32.10 -9.40
C SER A 107 -2.27 32.24 -8.15
N LEU A 108 -1.01 31.80 -8.21
CA LEU A 108 -0.12 31.82 -7.06
C LEU A 108 0.30 33.27 -6.72
N SER A 109 0.07 33.65 -5.47
CA SER A 109 0.69 34.81 -4.81
C SER A 109 1.54 34.31 -3.63
N VAL A 110 2.77 34.82 -3.53
CA VAL A 110 3.75 34.39 -2.52
C VAL A 110 4.06 35.54 -1.57
N TYR A 111 4.25 35.21 -0.30
CA TYR A 111 4.56 36.15 0.77
C TYR A 111 5.79 35.67 1.55
N ILE A 112 6.69 36.59 1.89
CA ILE A 112 7.80 36.35 2.82
C ILE A 112 7.57 37.23 4.04
N ASN A 113 7.41 36.62 5.22
CA ASN A 113 7.00 37.31 6.45
C ASN A 113 5.76 38.21 6.23
N SER A 114 4.75 37.66 5.55
CA SER A 114 3.51 38.36 5.18
C SER A 114 3.68 39.53 4.19
N ILE A 115 4.87 39.72 3.62
CA ILE A 115 5.12 40.74 2.59
C ILE A 115 5.03 40.09 1.22
N TYR A 116 4.13 40.60 0.37
CA TYR A 116 3.93 40.12 -1.00
C TYR A 116 5.23 40.19 -1.82
N GLN A 117 5.49 39.13 -2.59
CA GLN A 117 6.61 39.04 -3.50
C GLN A 117 6.13 39.19 -4.94
N GLU A 118 6.76 40.10 -5.70
CA GLU A 118 6.42 40.27 -7.11
C GLU A 118 6.74 39.01 -7.93
N LYS A 119 5.92 38.73 -8.95
CA LYS A 119 6.04 37.52 -9.79
C LYS A 119 7.36 37.41 -10.55
N ASN A 120 8.11 38.51 -10.73
CA ASN A 120 9.44 38.49 -11.34
C ASN A 120 10.54 38.01 -10.38
N THR A 121 10.27 37.92 -9.07
CA THR A 121 11.23 37.51 -8.04
C THR A 121 11.34 36.00 -7.86
N TYR A 122 10.40 35.24 -8.44
CA TYR A 122 10.38 33.78 -8.38
C TYR A 122 9.78 33.17 -9.66
N THR A 123 10.08 31.90 -9.88
CA THR A 123 9.42 31.05 -10.88
C THR A 123 8.67 29.93 -10.17
N VAL A 124 7.55 29.48 -10.74
CA VAL A 124 6.80 28.33 -10.23
C VAL A 124 6.54 27.31 -11.34
N ASP A 125 6.80 26.04 -11.06
CA ASP A 125 6.27 24.93 -11.83
C ASP A 125 4.92 24.53 -11.24
N GLY A 126 3.83 24.86 -11.94
CA GLY A 126 2.48 24.53 -11.49
C GLY A 126 2.18 23.04 -11.43
N ARG A 127 2.96 22.19 -12.11
CA ARG A 127 2.77 20.74 -12.10
C ARG A 127 3.40 20.11 -10.86
N THR A 128 4.64 20.45 -10.57
CA THR A 128 5.37 19.89 -9.42
C THR A 128 5.14 20.68 -8.13
N GLY A 129 4.71 21.94 -8.23
CA GLY A 129 4.61 22.86 -7.10
C GLY A 129 5.95 23.46 -6.68
N LEU A 130 7.01 23.29 -7.47
CA LEU A 130 8.32 23.84 -7.18
C LEU A 130 8.34 25.36 -7.39
N ILE A 131 8.59 26.11 -6.31
CA ILE A 131 8.88 27.54 -6.32
C ILE A 131 10.39 27.72 -6.25
N LYS A 132 10.94 28.52 -7.15
CA LYS A 132 12.36 28.89 -7.16
C LYS A 132 12.49 30.41 -7.13
N PHE A 133 13.00 30.95 -6.03
CA PHE A 133 13.32 32.36 -5.87
C PHE A 133 14.63 32.73 -6.55
N ASN A 134 14.73 33.96 -7.05
CA ASN A 134 15.96 34.50 -7.64
C ASN A 134 17.03 34.76 -6.58
N THR A 135 16.63 35.01 -5.34
CA THR A 135 17.51 35.26 -4.20
C THR A 135 17.20 34.30 -3.05
N PRO A 136 18.21 33.89 -2.27
CA PRO A 136 17.99 33.06 -1.08
C PRO A 136 17.04 33.71 -0.08
N VAL A 137 16.11 32.93 0.46
CA VAL A 137 15.22 33.41 1.51
C VAL A 137 15.98 33.47 2.83
N ALA A 138 15.91 34.62 3.51
CA ALA A 138 16.62 34.88 4.75
C ALA A 138 16.32 33.83 5.84
N LYS A 139 17.31 33.56 6.70
CA LYS A 139 17.17 32.60 7.79
C LYS A 139 16.04 33.02 8.73
N GLY A 140 15.09 32.12 8.98
CA GLY A 140 13.94 32.37 9.84
C GLY A 140 12.77 33.10 9.17
N ALA A 141 12.92 33.52 7.91
CA ALA A 141 11.80 34.13 7.17
C ALA A 141 10.81 33.05 6.72
N ARG A 142 9.53 33.24 7.05
CA ARG A 142 8.45 32.32 6.70
C ARG A 142 7.96 32.61 5.29
N VAL A 143 7.86 31.56 4.49
CA VAL A 143 7.33 31.62 3.12
C VAL A 143 5.94 31.03 3.12
N THR A 144 4.96 31.84 2.74
CA THR A 144 3.57 31.41 2.58
C THR A 144 3.03 31.80 1.22
N GLY A 145 1.88 31.27 0.85
CA GLY A 145 1.21 31.66 -0.37
C GLY A 145 -0.25 31.26 -0.41
N GLU A 146 -0.94 31.87 -1.36
CA GLU A 146 -2.30 31.57 -1.72
C GLU A 146 -2.34 31.17 -3.19
N TYR A 147 -3.22 30.22 -3.54
CA TYR A 147 -3.28 29.65 -4.88
C TYR A 147 -4.58 28.90 -5.10
N ARG A 148 -4.86 28.56 -6.35
CA ARG A 148 -5.94 27.64 -6.74
C ARG A 148 -5.35 26.33 -7.25
N LEU A 149 -5.97 25.22 -6.88
CA LEU A 149 -5.63 23.91 -7.43
C LEU A 149 -6.02 23.81 -8.91
N ALA A 150 -5.25 23.02 -9.66
CA ALA A 150 -5.64 22.63 -11.00
C ALA A 150 -6.76 21.58 -10.98
N ASN A 151 -7.48 21.45 -12.09
CA ASN A 151 -8.60 20.51 -12.20
C ASN A 151 -8.20 19.05 -11.95
N ASP A 152 -6.97 18.69 -12.30
CA ASP A 152 -6.42 17.35 -12.10
C ASP A 152 -5.57 17.23 -10.82
N ALA A 153 -5.67 18.19 -9.90
CA ALA A 153 -5.14 18.04 -8.55
C ALA A 153 -6.00 17.07 -7.74
N TYR A 154 -5.38 16.43 -6.75
CA TYR A 154 -6.07 15.60 -5.79
C TYR A 154 -7.17 16.36 -5.07
N GLU A 155 -8.21 15.65 -4.67
CA GLU A 155 -9.28 16.13 -3.81
C GLU A 155 -9.39 15.17 -2.63
N PRO A 156 -9.67 15.62 -1.40
CA PRO A 156 -9.87 14.71 -0.29
C PRO A 156 -10.94 13.66 -0.58
N THR A 157 -10.62 12.39 -0.36
CA THR A 157 -11.58 11.28 -0.49
C THR A 157 -11.81 10.63 0.86
N ASN A 158 -13.05 10.21 1.12
CA ASN A 158 -13.36 9.52 2.36
C ASN A 158 -12.93 8.05 2.35
N ASP A 159 -12.63 7.52 1.16
CA ASP A 159 -12.26 6.12 0.99
C ASP A 159 -10.92 5.93 0.28
N ILE A 160 -10.23 4.89 0.70
CA ILE A 160 -9.02 4.36 0.07
C ILE A 160 -9.25 2.88 -0.21
N ILE A 161 -8.94 2.43 -1.42
CA ILE A 161 -9.11 1.04 -1.85
C ILE A 161 -7.74 0.37 -1.83
N PHE A 162 -7.61 -0.77 -1.17
CA PHE A 162 -6.42 -1.62 -1.20
C PHE A 162 -6.74 -2.96 -1.87
N PHE A 163 -5.73 -3.55 -2.50
CA PHE A 163 -5.81 -4.89 -3.07
C PHE A 163 -4.40 -5.49 -3.15
N THR A 164 -4.32 -6.81 -3.27
CA THR A 164 -3.06 -7.54 -3.46
C THR A 164 -3.03 -8.19 -4.84
N TYR A 165 -1.85 -8.52 -5.33
CA TYR A 165 -1.69 -9.15 -6.64
C TYR A 165 -0.40 -9.96 -6.68
N THR A 166 -0.33 -10.93 -7.58
CA THR A 166 0.92 -11.69 -7.78
C THR A 166 1.85 -10.99 -8.75
N ARG A 167 1.33 -10.46 -9.87
CA ARG A 167 2.08 -9.74 -10.91
C ARG A 167 1.12 -8.83 -11.67
N TYR A 168 1.65 -7.85 -12.39
CA TYR A 168 0.89 -7.08 -13.37
C TYR A 168 1.64 -7.05 -14.72
N PHE A 169 0.89 -6.76 -15.78
CA PHE A 169 1.40 -6.54 -17.12
C PHE A 169 0.75 -5.29 -17.71
N ILE A 170 1.57 -4.38 -18.20
CA ILE A 170 1.11 -3.22 -18.95
C ILE A 170 1.28 -3.56 -20.43
N GLU A 171 0.17 -3.62 -21.14
CA GLU A 171 0.17 -3.87 -22.57
C GLU A 171 -0.01 -2.54 -23.31
N LYS A 172 0.92 -2.23 -24.21
CA LYS A 172 0.80 -1.10 -25.13
C LYS A 172 0.70 -1.61 -26.55
N GLU A 173 -0.33 -1.17 -27.27
CA GLU A 173 -0.49 -1.45 -28.69
C GLU A 173 0.31 -0.42 -29.50
N VAL A 174 1.06 -0.90 -30.49
CA VAL A 174 1.66 -0.10 -31.56
C VAL A 174 0.88 -0.40 -32.83
N LYS A 175 0.17 0.61 -33.35
CA LYS A 175 -0.65 0.49 -34.56
C LYS A 175 0.19 0.83 -35.77
N MET A 176 -0.11 0.23 -36.92
CA MET A 176 0.57 0.52 -38.19
C MET A 176 0.54 2.02 -38.58
N SER A 177 -0.46 2.76 -38.08
CA SER A 177 -0.59 4.21 -38.27
C SER A 177 0.37 5.05 -37.43
N ASP A 178 0.96 4.48 -36.39
CA ASP A 178 1.79 5.20 -35.45
C ASP A 178 3.14 5.54 -36.08
N GLN A 179 3.76 6.64 -35.64
CA GLN A 179 5.07 7.03 -36.17
C GLN A 179 6.15 5.98 -35.84
N ASP A 180 6.10 5.42 -34.63
CA ASP A 180 7.04 4.39 -34.19
C ASP A 180 6.88 3.06 -34.95
N ALA A 181 5.76 2.86 -35.64
CA ALA A 181 5.52 1.67 -36.43
C ALA A 181 6.26 1.67 -37.77
N ASP A 182 6.78 2.81 -38.22
CA ASP A 182 7.47 2.94 -39.50
C ASP A 182 8.98 2.67 -39.33
N LEU A 183 9.45 1.54 -39.85
CA LEU A 183 10.87 1.16 -39.80
C LEU A 183 11.68 1.73 -40.97
N GLY A 184 11.02 2.50 -41.85
CA GLY A 184 11.59 3.09 -43.05
C GLY A 184 11.64 2.14 -44.24
N ASN A 185 12.36 2.57 -45.27
CA ASN A 185 12.42 1.86 -46.54
C ASN A 185 13.60 0.88 -46.60
N GLY A 186 13.45 -0.14 -47.44
CA GLY A 186 14.56 -0.96 -47.91
C GLY A 186 15.57 -0.17 -48.76
N ASN A 187 16.62 -0.87 -49.19
CA ASN A 187 17.59 -0.34 -50.15
C ASN A 187 18.08 -1.42 -51.14
N GLY A 188 17.41 -2.58 -51.19
CA GLY A 188 17.78 -3.74 -51.99
C GLY A 188 18.91 -4.61 -51.41
N THR A 189 19.55 -4.21 -50.31
CA THR A 189 20.65 -4.96 -49.66
C THR A 189 20.49 -5.13 -48.15
N LYS A 190 19.77 -4.21 -47.48
CA LYS A 190 19.47 -4.21 -46.06
C LYS A 190 18.40 -5.25 -45.77
N THR A 191 18.77 -6.26 -44.98
CA THR A 191 17.86 -7.31 -44.51
C THR A 191 17.38 -7.09 -43.08
N ALA A 192 18.14 -6.34 -42.26
CA ALA A 192 17.83 -6.12 -40.85
C ALA A 192 17.16 -4.77 -40.61
N PHE A 193 16.03 -4.78 -39.89
CA PHE A 193 15.29 -3.60 -39.46
C PHE A 193 15.12 -3.65 -37.94
N LYS A 194 15.71 -2.66 -37.26
CA LYS A 194 15.62 -2.55 -35.81
C LYS A 194 14.22 -2.06 -35.41
N LEU A 195 13.64 -2.71 -34.43
CA LEU A 195 12.35 -2.34 -33.86
C LEU A 195 12.51 -1.09 -32.99
N PRO A 196 11.46 -0.28 -32.86
CA PRO A 196 11.47 0.86 -31.94
C PRO A 196 11.62 0.40 -30.48
N TYR A 197 11.20 -0.83 -30.17
CA TYR A 197 11.15 -1.38 -28.82
C TYR A 197 11.55 -2.88 -28.80
N PRO A 198 12.24 -3.36 -27.77
CA PRO A 198 12.71 -4.75 -27.68
C PRO A 198 11.69 -5.73 -27.06
N ASP A 199 10.53 -5.25 -26.64
CA ASP A 199 9.56 -5.92 -25.75
C ASP A 199 8.24 -6.27 -26.44
N PHE A 200 8.25 -6.46 -27.76
CA PHE A 200 7.08 -6.92 -28.52
C PHE A 200 6.74 -8.38 -28.20
N ASP A 201 5.45 -8.65 -28.08
CA ASP A 201 4.92 -10.01 -28.03
C ASP A 201 4.91 -10.59 -29.45
N GLU A 202 5.86 -11.49 -29.73
CA GLU A 202 6.01 -12.17 -31.02
C GLU A 202 4.71 -12.85 -31.51
N SER A 203 3.85 -13.31 -30.60
CA SER A 203 2.59 -13.98 -30.96
C SER A 203 1.50 -13.01 -31.44
N ARG A 204 1.63 -11.72 -31.11
CA ARG A 204 0.69 -10.64 -31.48
C ARG A 204 1.41 -9.55 -32.27
N PHE A 205 2.35 -9.94 -33.11
CA PHE A 205 3.18 -9.07 -33.92
C PHE A 205 2.96 -9.33 -35.42
N ALA A 206 2.91 -8.26 -36.22
CA ALA A 206 2.73 -8.31 -37.66
C ALA A 206 3.69 -7.34 -38.36
N VAL A 207 4.30 -7.79 -39.44
CA VAL A 207 5.14 -6.98 -40.33
C VAL A 207 4.37 -6.68 -41.60
N TYR A 208 4.44 -5.44 -42.06
CA TYR A 208 3.78 -4.96 -43.27
C TYR A 208 4.82 -4.47 -44.27
N LYS A 209 4.63 -4.83 -45.53
CA LYS A 209 5.38 -4.29 -46.66
C LYS A 209 4.43 -3.52 -47.56
N ASN A 210 4.67 -2.22 -47.71
CA ASN A 210 3.80 -1.31 -48.47
C ASN A 210 2.31 -1.38 -48.04
N GLY A 211 2.07 -1.54 -46.74
CA GLY A 211 0.72 -1.62 -46.16
C GLY A 211 0.06 -3.01 -46.22
N THR A 212 0.67 -4.00 -46.86
CA THR A 212 0.17 -5.38 -46.92
C THR A 212 0.88 -6.25 -45.88
N ILE A 213 0.13 -7.08 -45.16
CA ILE A 213 0.71 -8.01 -44.18
C ILE A 213 1.65 -9.00 -44.88
N LEU A 214 2.84 -9.17 -44.32
CA LEU A 214 3.85 -10.07 -44.82
C LEU A 214 3.80 -11.40 -44.07
N ASP A 215 3.80 -12.51 -44.81
CA ASP A 215 3.81 -13.85 -44.22
C ASP A 215 5.06 -14.06 -43.33
N ALA A 216 4.84 -14.64 -42.14
CA ALA A 216 5.87 -14.87 -41.13
C ALA A 216 7.06 -15.72 -41.66
N ASN A 217 6.86 -16.52 -42.72
CA ASN A 217 7.94 -17.28 -43.33
C ASN A 217 8.96 -16.42 -44.09
N ASN A 218 8.71 -15.13 -44.33
CA ASN A 218 9.60 -14.25 -45.09
C ASN A 218 10.63 -13.50 -44.23
N TYR A 219 10.51 -13.57 -42.91
CA TYR A 219 11.41 -12.91 -41.97
C TYR A 219 11.63 -13.77 -40.72
N THR A 220 12.61 -13.39 -39.91
CA THR A 220 12.85 -13.94 -38.58
C THR A 220 12.97 -12.82 -37.56
N PHE A 221 12.60 -13.09 -36.32
CA PHE A 221 12.67 -12.15 -35.22
C PHE A 221 13.88 -12.49 -34.33
N THR A 222 14.63 -11.47 -33.91
CA THR A 222 15.81 -11.64 -33.05
C THR A 222 15.80 -10.56 -31.98
N GLY A 223 15.01 -10.74 -30.93
CA GLY A 223 14.87 -9.81 -29.81
C GLY A 223 14.35 -8.42 -30.21
N ASP A 224 15.23 -7.54 -30.68
CA ASP A 224 14.90 -6.16 -31.06
C ASP A 224 14.96 -5.90 -32.58
N THR A 225 15.11 -6.95 -33.40
CA THR A 225 15.37 -6.80 -34.84
C THR A 225 14.59 -7.81 -35.68
N ILE A 226 13.98 -7.34 -36.78
CA ILE A 226 13.44 -8.17 -37.86
C ILE A 226 14.51 -8.38 -38.92
N ILE A 227 14.74 -9.63 -39.30
CA ILE A 227 15.67 -10.00 -40.38
C ILE A 227 14.89 -10.65 -41.52
N PHE A 228 14.86 -9.98 -42.67
CA PHE A 228 14.21 -10.48 -43.88
C PHE A 228 15.08 -11.53 -44.59
N LYS A 229 14.46 -12.61 -45.08
CA LYS A 229 15.16 -13.63 -45.89
C LYS A 229 15.62 -13.10 -47.24
N VAL A 230 14.88 -12.14 -47.80
CA VAL A 230 15.22 -11.42 -49.04
C VAL A 230 15.17 -9.92 -48.74
N ALA A 231 16.23 -9.18 -49.08
CA ALA A 231 16.32 -7.75 -48.80
C ALA A 231 15.19 -6.98 -49.50
N PRO A 232 14.39 -6.16 -48.77
CA PRO A 232 13.36 -5.32 -49.38
C PRO A 232 13.96 -4.28 -50.35
N ALA A 233 13.25 -3.99 -51.44
CA ALA A 233 13.69 -3.02 -52.45
C ALA A 233 13.64 -1.57 -51.92
N SER A 234 14.29 -0.63 -52.62
CA SER A 234 14.34 0.79 -52.19
C SER A 234 12.98 1.47 -52.07
N ALA A 235 11.99 0.99 -52.82
CA ALA A 235 10.61 1.49 -52.77
C ALA A 235 9.74 0.78 -51.72
N ASP A 236 10.23 -0.31 -51.12
CA ASP A 236 9.47 -1.06 -50.12
C ASP A 236 9.56 -0.36 -48.75
N ASN A 237 8.43 0.19 -48.29
CA ASN A 237 8.29 0.71 -46.92
C ASN A 237 7.89 -0.41 -45.97
N ILE A 238 8.62 -0.53 -44.86
CA ILE A 238 8.43 -1.57 -43.85
C ILE A 238 7.77 -0.95 -42.62
N LYS A 239 6.61 -1.48 -42.25
CA LYS A 239 5.90 -1.10 -41.03
C LYS A 239 5.63 -2.31 -40.14
N ILE A 240 5.31 -2.04 -38.89
CA ILE A 240 4.95 -3.06 -37.91
C ILE A 240 3.63 -2.71 -37.21
N ALA A 241 2.94 -3.72 -36.70
CA ALA A 241 1.91 -3.52 -35.70
C ALA A 241 2.02 -4.66 -34.68
N GLY A 242 1.70 -4.37 -33.43
CA GLY A 242 1.65 -5.42 -32.43
C GLY A 242 1.49 -4.90 -31.01
N THR A 243 1.43 -5.85 -30.08
CA THR A 243 1.39 -5.53 -28.65
C THR A 243 2.77 -5.67 -28.05
N ARG A 244 3.17 -4.73 -27.18
CA ARG A 244 4.39 -4.83 -26.37
C ARG A 244 4.07 -4.82 -24.88
N LEU A 245 4.91 -5.49 -24.11
CA LEU A 245 4.82 -5.60 -22.66
C LEU A 245 5.79 -4.62 -22.02
N LEU A 246 5.26 -3.55 -21.42
CA LEU A 246 6.07 -2.62 -20.66
C LEU A 246 6.47 -3.26 -19.32
N GLU A 247 7.76 -3.50 -19.14
CA GLU A 247 8.31 -3.75 -17.80
C GLU A 247 8.55 -2.42 -17.08
N SER A 248 8.35 -2.42 -15.76
CA SER A 248 8.65 -1.24 -14.94
C SER A 248 10.11 -0.83 -15.14
N SER A 249 10.35 0.39 -15.61
CA SER A 249 11.70 0.91 -15.71
C SER A 249 12.23 1.16 -14.30
N ASN A 250 13.32 0.48 -13.97
CA ASN A 250 13.97 0.53 -12.64
C ASN A 250 14.17 1.97 -12.14
N GLY A 251 13.30 2.43 -11.25
CA GLY A 251 13.58 3.57 -10.36
C GLY A 251 13.22 4.96 -10.85
N SER A 252 12.55 5.14 -11.99
CA SER A 252 11.89 6.42 -12.30
C SER A 252 10.47 6.43 -11.74
N ASP A 253 9.99 7.58 -11.25
CA ASP A 253 8.58 7.90 -11.06
C ASP A 253 7.85 7.79 -12.40
N VAL A 254 7.65 6.57 -12.91
CA VAL A 254 6.82 6.31 -14.08
C VAL A 254 5.43 6.72 -13.65
N THR A 255 5.02 7.92 -14.06
CA THR A 255 3.65 8.40 -13.96
C THR A 255 3.02 8.14 -15.32
N GLU A 256 2.39 6.98 -15.48
CA GLU A 256 1.62 6.70 -16.69
C GLU A 256 0.24 7.33 -16.58
N ILE A 257 -0.17 8.06 -17.61
CA ILE A 257 -1.55 8.50 -17.76
C ILE A 257 -2.21 7.57 -18.76
N LEU A 258 -3.11 6.72 -18.26
CA LEU A 258 -3.90 5.78 -19.06
C LEU A 258 -5.28 6.38 -19.33
N PRO A 259 -5.81 6.32 -20.56
CA PRO A 259 -7.20 6.66 -20.80
C PRO A 259 -8.11 5.62 -20.13
N ALA A 260 -9.18 6.08 -19.48
CA ALA A 260 -10.19 5.19 -18.94
C ALA A 260 -10.84 4.37 -20.07
N LYS A 261 -10.92 3.05 -19.87
CA LYS A 261 -11.51 2.12 -20.85
C LYS A 261 -13.01 1.94 -20.65
N THR A 262 -13.50 2.19 -19.44
CA THR A 262 -14.92 2.10 -19.10
C THR A 262 -15.41 3.36 -18.39
N GLN A 263 -16.72 3.43 -18.20
CA GLN A 263 -17.36 4.45 -17.39
C GLN A 263 -17.24 4.03 -15.92
N PHE A 264 -16.62 4.85 -15.08
CA PHE A 264 -16.55 4.58 -13.63
C PHE A 264 -17.20 5.67 -12.77
N THR A 265 -17.68 5.25 -11.60
CA THR A 265 -18.27 6.10 -10.55
C THR A 265 -17.41 6.05 -9.31
N VAL A 266 -16.90 7.20 -8.85
CA VAL A 266 -15.92 7.28 -7.75
C VAL A 266 -16.46 6.81 -6.40
N GLN A 267 -17.78 6.89 -6.22
CA GLN A 267 -18.48 6.41 -5.04
C GLN A 267 -18.65 4.88 -5.02
N SER A 268 -18.52 4.19 -6.16
CA SER A 268 -18.65 2.74 -6.25
C SER A 268 -17.29 2.07 -6.30
N LYS A 269 -16.89 1.37 -5.24
CA LYS A 269 -15.57 0.73 -5.14
C LYS A 269 -15.39 -0.40 -6.13
N ASN A 270 -16.47 -1.13 -6.40
CA ASN A 270 -16.51 -2.12 -7.47
C ASN A 270 -16.26 -1.45 -8.83
N SER A 271 -16.91 -0.31 -9.13
CA SER A 271 -16.70 0.42 -10.39
C SER A 271 -15.28 0.95 -10.54
N VAL A 272 -14.71 1.50 -9.47
CA VAL A 272 -13.31 1.98 -9.45
C VAL A 272 -12.35 0.81 -9.67
N LEU A 273 -12.49 -0.29 -8.93
CA LEU A 273 -11.59 -1.44 -9.08
C LEU A 273 -11.76 -2.13 -10.44
N ALA A 274 -12.98 -2.17 -10.99
CA ALA A 274 -13.23 -2.68 -12.32
C ALA A 274 -12.44 -1.91 -13.38
N GLU A 275 -12.44 -0.58 -13.31
CA GLU A 275 -11.66 0.25 -14.22
C GLU A 275 -10.15 0.00 -14.07
N ILE A 276 -9.66 -0.19 -12.84
CA ILE A 276 -8.26 -0.54 -12.57
C ILE A 276 -7.87 -1.86 -13.25
N PHE A 277 -8.66 -2.92 -13.02
CA PHE A 277 -8.42 -4.26 -13.56
C PHE A 277 -8.73 -4.40 -15.05
N THR A 278 -9.42 -3.44 -15.65
CA THR A 278 -9.59 -3.35 -17.11
C THR A 278 -8.45 -2.56 -17.76
N SER A 279 -7.93 -1.54 -17.07
CA SER A 279 -6.82 -0.71 -17.55
C SER A 279 -5.50 -1.47 -17.62
N ILE A 280 -5.15 -2.21 -16.57
CA ILE A 280 -3.93 -3.03 -16.47
C ILE A 280 -4.31 -4.47 -16.15
N ASN A 281 -3.57 -5.42 -16.71
CA ASN A 281 -3.77 -6.84 -16.44
C ASN A 281 -3.05 -7.21 -15.13
N PHE A 282 -3.80 -7.68 -14.15
CA PHE A 282 -3.24 -8.24 -12.91
C PHE A 282 -3.40 -9.75 -12.88
N VAL A 283 -2.34 -10.44 -12.43
CA VAL A 283 -2.35 -11.88 -12.18
C VAL A 283 -2.72 -12.12 -10.73
N ASN A 284 -3.77 -12.92 -10.52
CA ASN A 284 -4.27 -13.30 -9.20
C ASN A 284 -4.50 -12.07 -8.32
N ALA A 285 -5.24 -11.07 -8.81
CA ALA A 285 -5.59 -9.91 -8.01
C ALA A 285 -6.64 -10.27 -6.98
N SER A 286 -6.47 -9.80 -5.73
CA SER A 286 -7.49 -9.98 -4.71
C SER A 286 -8.72 -9.11 -5.00
N PRO A 287 -9.86 -9.42 -4.37
CA PRO A 287 -10.89 -8.43 -4.14
C PRO A 287 -10.36 -7.20 -3.40
N TYR A 288 -11.17 -6.14 -3.35
CA TYR A 288 -10.79 -4.91 -2.64
C TYR A 288 -11.02 -5.01 -1.13
N THR A 289 -10.12 -4.36 -0.38
CA THR A 289 -10.30 -3.95 1.02
C THR A 289 -10.44 -2.43 1.06
N VAL A 290 -11.52 -1.92 1.65
CA VAL A 290 -11.77 -0.47 1.74
C VAL A 290 -11.36 0.05 3.11
N LEU A 291 -10.82 1.27 3.14
CA LEU A 291 -10.71 2.07 4.36
C LEU A 291 -11.62 3.29 4.26
N SER A 292 -12.52 3.49 5.22
CA SER A 292 -13.43 4.65 5.26
C SER A 292 -13.21 5.49 6.51
N LEU A 293 -12.89 6.78 6.34
CA LEU A 293 -12.51 7.68 7.46
C LEU A 293 -13.72 8.21 8.24
N THR A 294 -14.89 8.27 7.62
CA THR A 294 -16.16 8.63 8.28
C THR A 294 -17.31 7.69 7.87
N PRO A 295 -18.44 7.68 8.60
CA PRO A 295 -19.63 6.89 8.23
C PRO A 295 -20.30 7.31 6.93
N GLU A 296 -20.07 8.55 6.46
CA GLU A 296 -20.66 9.10 5.25
C GLU A 296 -19.94 8.64 3.98
N GLN A 297 -20.58 8.79 2.82
CA GLN A 297 -19.95 8.49 1.54
C GLN A 297 -18.92 9.55 1.12
N ARG A 298 -19.07 10.79 1.61
CA ARG A 298 -18.22 11.94 1.31
C ARG A 298 -17.94 12.72 2.60
N PHE A 299 -16.90 13.54 2.59
CA PHE A 299 -16.68 14.48 3.68
C PHE A 299 -17.79 15.53 3.70
N THR A 300 -18.35 15.77 4.88
CA THR A 300 -19.26 16.91 5.08
C THR A 300 -18.47 18.21 5.10
N LYS A 301 -19.17 19.35 4.93
CA LYS A 301 -18.58 20.70 4.98
C LYS A 301 -17.88 21.04 6.30
N ASP A 302 -18.06 20.21 7.32
CA ASP A 302 -17.45 20.31 8.64
C ASP A 302 -15.94 20.09 8.56
N TRP A 303 -15.49 19.19 7.67
CA TRP A 303 -14.08 19.03 7.33
C TRP A 303 -13.73 19.91 6.13
N LYS A 304 -12.59 20.59 6.23
CA LYS A 304 -11.98 21.36 5.14
C LYS A 304 -10.86 20.57 4.47
N ARG A 305 -10.41 21.01 3.29
CA ARG A 305 -9.31 20.35 2.59
C ARG A 305 -7.99 20.33 3.38
N ASP A 306 -7.79 21.32 4.23
CA ASP A 306 -6.66 21.43 5.14
C ASP A 306 -6.91 20.84 6.54
N SER A 307 -8.02 20.09 6.70
CA SER A 307 -8.17 19.17 7.83
C SER A 307 -7.02 18.18 7.85
N VAL A 308 -6.77 17.61 9.02
CA VAL A 308 -5.67 16.66 9.21
C VAL A 308 -6.17 15.24 9.40
N VAL A 309 -5.28 14.28 9.16
CA VAL A 309 -5.43 12.88 9.52
C VAL A 309 -4.29 12.51 10.45
N TYR A 310 -4.64 12.00 11.62
CA TYR A 310 -3.73 11.38 12.57
C TYR A 310 -3.47 9.95 12.09
N MET A 311 -2.21 9.58 11.94
CA MET A 311 -1.78 8.24 11.55
C MET A 311 -0.76 7.75 12.56
N TYR A 312 -0.98 6.58 13.11
CA TYR A 312 -0.03 5.97 14.03
C TYR A 312 -0.04 4.44 13.95
N GLY A 313 1.09 3.82 14.26
CA GLY A 313 1.25 2.38 14.16
C GLY A 313 2.70 1.96 13.92
N ASN A 314 2.87 0.77 13.37
CA ASN A 314 4.17 0.15 13.13
C ASN A 314 4.30 -0.27 11.66
N ALA A 315 5.37 0.14 11.01
CA ALA A 315 5.68 -0.23 9.63
C ALA A 315 7.14 -0.69 9.50
N HIS A 316 7.36 -1.72 8.68
CA HIS A 316 8.66 -2.19 8.22
C HIS A 316 8.47 -3.03 6.96
N LYS A 317 9.55 -3.57 6.41
CA LYS A 317 9.51 -4.26 5.11
C LYS A 317 8.62 -5.52 5.11
N ASP A 318 8.30 -6.10 6.27
CA ASP A 318 7.42 -7.27 6.33
C ASP A 318 5.95 -6.92 6.41
N ARG A 319 5.61 -5.81 7.09
CA ARG A 319 4.22 -5.45 7.37
C ARG A 319 4.03 -3.96 7.68
N VAL A 320 2.80 -3.53 7.53
CA VAL A 320 2.26 -2.25 8.00
C VAL A 320 1.03 -2.54 8.83
N VAL A 321 1.03 -2.07 10.07
CA VAL A 321 -0.11 -2.06 10.97
C VAL A 321 -0.32 -0.64 11.43
N MET A 322 -1.47 -0.05 11.16
CA MET A 322 -1.71 1.34 11.53
C MET A 322 -3.19 1.64 11.78
N PHE A 323 -3.41 2.72 12.50
CA PHE A 323 -4.68 3.40 12.58
C PHE A 323 -4.61 4.75 11.88
N MET A 324 -5.71 5.12 11.24
CA MET A 324 -5.95 6.46 10.76
C MET A 324 -7.19 7.03 11.43
N ARG A 325 -7.15 8.33 11.73
CA ARG A 325 -8.29 9.08 12.22
C ARG A 325 -8.27 10.49 11.65
N ILE A 326 -9.34 10.90 10.98
CA ILE A 326 -9.50 12.29 10.55
C ILE A 326 -9.67 13.22 11.76
N ASP A 327 -9.42 14.52 11.60
CA ASP A 327 -9.65 15.54 12.62
C ASP A 327 -10.97 15.32 13.38
N PRO A 328 -10.93 15.01 14.69
CA PRO A 328 -12.14 14.81 15.46
C PRO A 328 -12.82 16.12 15.86
N THR A 329 -12.17 17.27 15.69
CA THR A 329 -12.70 18.58 16.12
C THR A 329 -14.11 18.85 15.59
N PRO A 330 -14.41 18.63 14.29
CA PRO A 330 -15.74 18.92 13.78
C PRO A 330 -16.80 17.91 14.24
N SER A 331 -16.41 16.65 14.49
CA SER A 331 -17.31 15.61 14.96
C SER A 331 -16.57 14.38 15.51
N PRO A 332 -16.32 14.31 16.83
CA PRO A 332 -15.48 13.27 17.43
C PRO A 332 -15.99 11.84 17.23
N VAL A 333 -17.32 11.67 17.17
CA VAL A 333 -18.01 10.38 16.99
C VAL A 333 -17.93 9.88 15.55
N ARG A 334 -17.89 10.81 14.59
CA ARG A 334 -17.85 10.51 13.15
C ARG A 334 -16.43 10.38 12.61
N ALA A 335 -15.44 10.92 13.32
CA ALA A 335 -14.03 10.72 13.03
C ALA A 335 -13.59 9.33 13.49
N LEU A 336 -13.65 8.35 12.58
CA LEU A 336 -13.45 6.95 12.89
C LEU A 336 -11.97 6.62 13.17
N PHE A 337 -11.74 5.67 14.07
CA PHE A 337 -10.46 4.98 14.20
C PHE A 337 -10.45 3.81 13.23
N VAL A 338 -9.74 3.99 12.12
CA VAL A 338 -9.73 3.08 10.97
C VAL A 338 -8.49 2.19 11.02
N PRO A 339 -8.64 0.88 11.27
CA PRO A 339 -7.51 -0.05 11.27
C PRO A 339 -7.08 -0.42 9.85
N LEU A 340 -5.78 -0.64 9.68
CA LEU A 340 -5.18 -1.29 8.51
C LEU A 340 -4.11 -2.28 8.98
N TYR A 341 -4.14 -3.49 8.43
CA TYR A 341 -3.05 -4.46 8.50
C TYR A 341 -2.75 -4.95 7.08
N ILE A 342 -1.51 -4.80 6.62
CA ILE A 342 -1.03 -5.37 5.36
C ILE A 342 0.34 -5.98 5.61
N GLY A 343 0.54 -7.22 5.20
CA GLY A 343 1.88 -7.82 5.17
C GLY A 343 1.90 -9.20 5.79
N ARG A 344 3.09 -9.59 6.20
CA ARG A 344 3.37 -10.90 6.77
C ARG A 344 2.53 -11.18 8.01
N MET A 345 2.04 -12.40 8.15
CA MET A 345 1.72 -13.00 9.45
C MET A 345 2.84 -13.93 9.93
N TYR A 346 2.96 -14.10 11.24
CA TYR A 346 3.82 -15.12 11.81
C TYR A 346 3.22 -16.50 11.53
N THR A 347 4.00 -17.42 10.98
CA THR A 347 3.55 -18.75 10.57
C THR A 347 4.13 -19.82 11.50
N PHE A 348 3.38 -20.90 11.71
CA PHE A 348 3.88 -22.09 12.39
C PHE A 348 4.72 -22.96 11.44
N ASP A 349 5.01 -24.21 11.81
CA ASP A 349 5.86 -25.12 11.04
C ASP A 349 5.39 -25.30 9.59
N ASN A 350 4.09 -25.48 9.39
CA ASN A 350 3.49 -25.57 8.07
C ASN A 350 3.08 -24.19 7.58
N LYS A 351 3.97 -23.53 6.83
CA LYS A 351 3.71 -22.21 6.28
C LYS A 351 2.76 -22.27 5.07
N PRO A 352 1.81 -21.32 4.92
CA PRO A 352 1.08 -21.15 3.67
C PRO A 352 2.03 -20.83 2.51
N GLN A 353 1.56 -21.01 1.27
CA GLN A 353 2.37 -20.67 0.09
C GLN A 353 2.66 -19.16 0.01
N LYS A 354 1.72 -18.33 0.48
CA LYS A 354 1.93 -16.90 0.67
C LYS A 354 1.32 -16.45 1.99
N ASN A 355 2.14 -15.90 2.88
CA ASN A 355 1.72 -15.47 4.21
C ASN A 355 1.31 -13.98 4.29
N LEU A 356 1.09 -13.34 3.13
CA LEU A 356 0.55 -11.98 3.04
C LEU A 356 -0.92 -11.97 3.47
N ILE A 357 -1.22 -11.15 4.46
CA ILE A 357 -2.56 -10.85 4.96
C ILE A 357 -2.92 -9.39 4.65
N ILE A 358 -4.18 -9.14 4.31
CA ILE A 358 -4.76 -7.80 4.29
C ILE A 358 -6.07 -7.73 5.09
N MET A 359 -6.21 -6.67 5.88
CA MET A 359 -7.39 -6.35 6.67
C MET A 359 -7.59 -4.84 6.80
N GLY A 360 -8.84 -4.38 6.80
CA GLY A 360 -9.17 -2.96 6.94
C GLY A 360 -10.54 -2.71 7.54
N GLY A 361 -10.80 -1.46 7.93
CA GLY A 361 -12.10 -1.01 8.44
C GLY A 361 -12.81 -0.05 7.48
N CYS A 362 -14.08 -0.32 7.18
CA CYS A 362 -14.92 0.53 6.34
C CYS A 362 -16.30 0.80 6.97
N ARG A 363 -17.08 1.64 6.29
CA ARG A 363 -18.51 1.80 6.56
C ARG A 363 -19.30 0.63 5.98
N SER A 364 -20.50 0.40 6.51
CA SER A 364 -21.38 -0.68 6.05
C SER A 364 -21.80 -0.49 4.59
N GLY A 365 -21.78 -1.57 3.82
CA GLY A 365 -22.18 -1.60 2.41
C GLY A 365 -21.05 -1.33 1.43
N GLU A 366 -19.84 -1.02 1.92
CA GLU A 366 -18.64 -0.83 1.09
C GLU A 366 -17.72 -2.06 1.11
N GLU A 367 -18.00 -3.06 1.94
CA GLU A 367 -17.26 -4.31 1.93
C GLU A 367 -17.51 -5.12 0.64
N PHE A 368 -16.49 -5.87 0.22
CA PHE A 368 -16.63 -6.78 -0.92
C PHE A 368 -17.68 -7.86 -0.66
N SER A 369 -18.53 -8.10 -1.65
CA SER A 369 -19.49 -9.21 -1.68
C SER A 369 -18.96 -10.36 -2.51
N ASN A 370 -18.91 -11.57 -1.93
CA ASN A 370 -18.49 -12.78 -2.64
C ASN A 370 -19.47 -13.26 -3.72
N SER A 371 -20.65 -12.65 -3.85
CA SER A 371 -21.49 -12.86 -5.04
C SER A 371 -20.85 -12.30 -6.32
N THR A 372 -19.80 -11.49 -6.19
CA THR A 372 -19.09 -10.85 -7.30
C THR A 372 -18.05 -11.79 -7.89
N LYS A 373 -18.40 -12.45 -8.99
CA LYS A 373 -17.49 -13.39 -9.67
C LYS A 373 -16.40 -12.71 -10.51
N LYS A 374 -16.64 -11.49 -10.98
CA LYS A 374 -15.72 -10.77 -11.86
C LYS A 374 -15.73 -9.28 -11.53
N ILE A 375 -14.56 -8.67 -11.51
CA ILE A 375 -14.39 -7.21 -11.40
C ILE A 375 -13.47 -6.75 -12.53
N GLY A 376 -13.98 -5.89 -13.40
CA GLY A 376 -13.27 -5.51 -14.62
C GLY A 376 -12.97 -6.73 -15.49
N ASN A 377 -11.71 -6.90 -15.89
CA ASN A 377 -11.27 -8.09 -16.62
C ASN A 377 -10.80 -9.23 -15.72
N ALA A 378 -10.66 -9.00 -14.41
CA ALA A 378 -10.11 -9.98 -13.49
C ALA A 378 -11.21 -10.86 -12.88
N ASN A 379 -10.95 -12.17 -12.87
CA ASN A 379 -11.80 -13.14 -12.18
C ASN A 379 -11.56 -13.03 -10.67
N MET A 380 -12.63 -12.77 -9.91
CA MET A 380 -12.60 -12.65 -8.44
C MET A 380 -13.21 -13.87 -7.77
N ASP A 381 -13.71 -14.83 -8.54
CA ASP A 381 -14.23 -16.09 -8.03
C ASP A 381 -13.07 -17.04 -7.70
N TYR A 382 -12.56 -16.90 -6.48
CA TYR A 382 -11.59 -17.84 -5.89
C TYR A 382 -12.28 -18.93 -5.05
N GLY A 383 -13.60 -19.07 -5.19
CA GLY A 383 -14.43 -20.01 -4.45
C GLY A 383 -15.51 -19.34 -3.59
N GLU A 384 -16.41 -20.18 -3.06
CA GLU A 384 -17.57 -19.77 -2.26
C GLU A 384 -17.23 -19.00 -0.98
N ASN A 385 -15.98 -19.10 -0.52
CA ASN A 385 -15.51 -18.43 0.69
C ASN A 385 -14.43 -17.39 0.39
N THR A 386 -14.49 -16.68 -0.74
CA THR A 386 -13.55 -15.57 -1.00
C THR A 386 -13.83 -14.38 -0.07
N SER A 387 -12.79 -13.73 0.46
CA SER A 387 -12.88 -12.55 1.31
C SER A 387 -12.33 -11.28 0.64
N GLY A 388 -12.80 -10.11 1.10
CA GLY A 388 -12.24 -8.81 0.74
C GLY A 388 -11.55 -8.06 1.89
N GLY A 389 -11.35 -8.67 3.06
CA GLY A 389 -10.49 -8.08 4.10
C GLY A 389 -11.19 -7.13 5.08
N ASN A 390 -12.46 -6.77 4.82
CA ASN A 390 -13.25 -5.92 5.71
C ASN A 390 -14.09 -6.71 6.72
N LEU A 391 -14.72 -7.83 6.34
CA LEU A 391 -15.49 -8.65 7.30
C LEU A 391 -14.60 -9.69 8.01
N THR A 392 -13.64 -10.21 7.27
CA THR A 392 -12.74 -11.30 7.65
C THR A 392 -11.35 -11.03 7.09
N PRO A 393 -10.28 -11.53 7.72
CA PRO A 393 -8.93 -11.48 7.15
C PRO A 393 -8.83 -12.22 5.82
N VAL A 394 -8.03 -11.67 4.92
CA VAL A 394 -7.70 -12.26 3.62
C VAL A 394 -6.27 -12.76 3.66
N LEU A 395 -6.08 -14.07 3.50
CA LEU A 395 -4.78 -14.68 3.20
C LEU A 395 -4.58 -14.78 1.69
N SER A 396 -3.43 -14.33 1.19
CA SER A 396 -3.16 -14.35 -0.25
C SER A 396 -3.20 -15.76 -0.83
N GLN A 397 -2.59 -16.76 -0.18
CA GLN A 397 -2.59 -18.13 -0.68
C GLN A 397 -2.36 -19.14 0.44
N SER A 398 -3.28 -20.10 0.61
CA SER A 398 -3.18 -21.18 1.60
C SER A 398 -2.02 -22.13 1.33
N LEU A 399 -1.76 -23.05 2.26
CA LEU A 399 -0.77 -24.13 2.10
C LEU A 399 -1.08 -25.00 0.85
N THR A 400 -2.35 -25.29 0.62
CA THR A 400 -2.84 -26.11 -0.51
C THR A 400 -2.98 -25.33 -1.81
N GLY A 401 -2.78 -24.01 -1.78
CA GLY A 401 -2.74 -23.16 -2.97
C GLY A 401 -4.02 -22.35 -3.24
N SER A 402 -5.08 -22.51 -2.43
CA SER A 402 -6.32 -21.73 -2.54
C SER A 402 -6.08 -20.26 -2.21
N MET A 403 -6.57 -19.35 -3.04
CA MET A 403 -6.31 -17.91 -2.90
C MET A 403 -7.45 -17.19 -2.18
N TYR A 404 -7.11 -16.18 -1.39
CA TYR A 404 -8.06 -15.17 -0.87
C TYR A 404 -9.26 -15.72 -0.09
N GLN A 405 -9.09 -16.86 0.58
CA GLN A 405 -10.15 -17.49 1.38
C GLN A 405 -10.43 -16.69 2.67
N GLN A 406 -11.66 -16.76 3.14
CA GLN A 406 -12.12 -16.21 4.41
C GLN A 406 -11.43 -16.92 5.58
N HIS A 407 -10.71 -16.15 6.38
CA HIS A 407 -10.22 -16.60 7.67
C HIS A 407 -11.03 -15.92 8.78
N TYR A 408 -10.85 -16.31 10.03
CA TYR A 408 -11.39 -15.58 11.17
C TYR A 408 -10.30 -15.37 12.21
N LEU A 409 -10.54 -14.38 13.08
CA LEU A 409 -9.65 -14.08 14.19
C LEU A 409 -9.98 -15.01 15.35
N ALA A 410 -8.96 -15.63 15.94
CA ALA A 410 -9.10 -16.36 17.20
C ALA A 410 -8.18 -15.76 18.24
N PHE A 411 -8.69 -15.56 19.45
CA PHE A 411 -7.94 -15.05 20.59
C PHE A 411 -8.71 -15.37 21.87
N ILE A 412 -7.99 -15.42 22.99
CA ILE A 412 -8.59 -15.65 24.30
C ILE A 412 -9.18 -14.33 24.78
N THR A 413 -10.46 -14.36 25.14
CA THR A 413 -11.20 -13.20 25.65
C THR A 413 -12.33 -13.67 26.57
N HIS A 414 -13.00 -12.72 27.21
CA HIS A 414 -14.12 -13.00 28.11
C HIS A 414 -15.40 -13.33 27.32
N ASN A 415 -16.31 -14.03 27.97
CA ASN A 415 -17.62 -14.30 27.39
C ASN A 415 -18.43 -12.99 27.34
N ALA A 416 -18.76 -12.56 26.12
CA ALA A 416 -19.50 -11.33 25.88
C ALA A 416 -20.90 -11.32 26.52
N ASP A 417 -21.58 -12.47 26.62
CA ASP A 417 -22.93 -12.57 27.17
C ASP A 417 -22.96 -12.41 28.69
N ILE A 418 -21.90 -12.85 29.37
CA ILE A 418 -21.74 -12.67 30.82
C ILE A 418 -21.31 -11.24 31.13
N ASP A 419 -20.51 -10.64 30.25
CA ASP A 419 -19.92 -9.33 30.46
C ASP A 419 -20.89 -8.18 30.14
N SER A 420 -21.89 -7.98 31.01
CA SER A 420 -23.01 -7.01 30.86
C SER A 420 -22.64 -5.51 30.94
N GLY A 421 -21.40 -5.14 30.62
CA GLY A 421 -20.97 -3.75 30.43
C GLY A 421 -20.68 -2.94 31.71
N GLN A 422 -21.19 -3.35 32.89
CA GLN A 422 -20.97 -2.62 34.16
C GLN A 422 -19.79 -3.19 35.00
N GLY A 423 -19.35 -4.42 34.72
CA GLY A 423 -18.28 -5.06 35.48
C GLY A 423 -16.89 -4.47 35.22
N ARG A 424 -16.14 -4.17 36.29
CA ARG A 424 -14.71 -3.83 36.26
C ARG A 424 -13.88 -5.11 36.12
N PHE A 425 -13.60 -5.52 34.89
CA PHE A 425 -12.78 -6.71 34.65
C PHE A 425 -11.29 -6.37 34.48
N ASN A 426 -10.97 -5.40 33.60
CA ASN A 426 -9.60 -4.95 33.37
C ASN A 426 -9.38 -3.54 33.95
N PRO A 427 -8.20 -3.22 34.49
CA PRO A 427 -7.18 -4.20 34.91
C PRO A 427 -7.75 -5.13 35.97
N SER A 428 -7.22 -6.36 36.05
CA SER A 428 -7.65 -7.34 37.06
C SER A 428 -7.49 -6.75 38.46
N MET A 429 -8.56 -6.82 39.27
CA MET A 429 -8.52 -6.38 40.68
C MET A 429 -7.51 -7.17 41.52
N TYR A 430 -7.10 -8.36 41.09
CA TYR A 430 -6.19 -9.23 41.83
C TYR A 430 -4.72 -9.01 41.46
N SER A 431 -4.41 -8.75 40.18
CA SER A 431 -3.03 -8.61 39.71
C SER A 431 -2.66 -7.19 39.28
N GLY A 432 -3.64 -6.30 39.10
CA GLY A 432 -3.44 -4.98 38.50
C GLY A 432 -3.09 -5.03 37.00
N LYS A 433 -3.13 -6.22 36.36
CA LYS A 433 -2.71 -6.42 34.97
C LYS A 433 -3.90 -6.58 34.03
N TYR A 434 -3.74 -6.16 32.78
CA TYR A 434 -4.69 -6.40 31.70
C TYR A 434 -4.54 -7.81 31.14
N HIS A 435 -5.66 -8.45 30.79
CA HIS A 435 -5.62 -9.64 29.95
C HIS A 435 -5.37 -9.26 28.48
N LEU A 436 -4.38 -9.90 27.87
CA LEU A 436 -4.01 -9.74 26.47
C LEU A 436 -3.86 -11.11 25.82
N SER A 437 -4.23 -11.22 24.55
CA SER A 437 -4.09 -12.45 23.76
C SER A 437 -3.46 -12.14 22.42
N GLN A 438 -2.64 -13.05 21.92
CA GLN A 438 -2.25 -13.03 20.51
C GLN A 438 -3.50 -13.18 19.64
N ILE A 439 -3.44 -12.61 18.45
CA ILE A 439 -4.51 -12.73 17.45
C ILE A 439 -4.08 -13.77 16.43
N TYR A 440 -4.74 -14.93 16.46
CA TYR A 440 -4.51 -16.01 15.51
C TYR A 440 -5.39 -15.85 14.28
N ILE A 441 -4.86 -16.27 13.13
CA ILE A 441 -5.56 -16.37 11.85
C ILE A 441 -5.93 -17.84 11.64
N VAL A 442 -7.23 -18.11 11.54
CA VAL A 442 -7.76 -19.47 11.51
C VAL A 442 -8.63 -19.67 10.28
N HIS A 443 -8.43 -20.80 9.61
CA HIS A 443 -9.34 -21.29 8.57
C HIS A 443 -10.09 -22.51 9.12
N PRO A 444 -11.40 -22.67 8.85
CA PRO A 444 -12.16 -23.82 9.37
C PRO A 444 -11.59 -25.19 8.99
N ASN A 445 -10.97 -25.31 7.80
CA ASN A 445 -10.41 -26.56 7.32
C ASN A 445 -8.90 -26.68 7.54
N ASP A 446 -8.17 -25.56 7.61
CA ASP A 446 -6.71 -25.58 7.74
C ASP A 446 -6.28 -25.44 9.21
N GLY A 447 -7.21 -25.07 10.10
CA GLY A 447 -6.92 -24.77 11.49
C GLY A 447 -6.14 -23.46 11.65
N TYR A 448 -5.24 -23.44 12.63
CA TYR A 448 -4.40 -22.28 12.93
C TYR A 448 -3.31 -22.11 11.86
N VAL A 449 -3.47 -21.09 11.02
CA VAL A 449 -2.53 -20.83 9.90
C VAL A 449 -1.34 -19.98 10.37
N GLY A 450 -1.60 -19.08 11.31
CA GLY A 450 -0.59 -18.17 11.84
C GLY A 450 -1.17 -17.24 12.89
N LYS A 451 -0.41 -16.20 13.21
CA LYS A 451 -0.79 -15.12 14.12
C LYS A 451 -0.32 -13.76 13.63
N LEU A 452 -1.02 -12.71 14.04
CA LEU A 452 -0.60 -11.34 13.79
C LEU A 452 0.69 -11.05 14.54
N ASP A 453 1.59 -10.37 13.85
CA ASP A 453 2.93 -10.12 14.32
C ASP A 453 2.98 -8.79 15.08
N ASP A 454 3.49 -8.80 16.32
CA ASP A 454 3.42 -7.73 17.33
C ASP A 454 2.08 -6.97 17.47
N VAL A 455 0.97 -7.70 17.36
CA VAL A 455 -0.37 -7.17 17.63
C VAL A 455 -1.11 -8.07 18.60
N TYR A 456 -1.63 -7.49 19.68
CA TYR A 456 -2.43 -8.19 20.68
C TYR A 456 -3.87 -7.72 20.70
N ALA A 457 -4.78 -8.66 20.92
CA ALA A 457 -6.16 -8.39 21.28
C ALA A 457 -6.22 -7.98 22.75
N VAL A 458 -6.82 -6.82 22.99
CA VAL A 458 -7.01 -6.26 24.32
C VAL A 458 -8.47 -5.88 24.50
N HIS A 459 -9.06 -6.36 25.58
CA HIS A 459 -10.43 -6.04 25.92
C HIS A 459 -10.57 -4.56 26.28
N PRO A 460 -11.54 -3.82 25.70
CA PRO A 460 -11.61 -2.35 25.77
C PRO A 460 -12.01 -1.75 27.14
N LYS A 461 -12.08 -2.55 28.20
CA LYS A 461 -12.61 -2.07 29.49
C LYS A 461 -11.57 -1.33 30.30
N ASN A 462 -11.95 -0.13 30.76
CA ASN A 462 -11.10 0.78 31.52
C ASN A 462 -9.75 1.06 30.85
N ILE A 463 -9.71 1.07 29.52
CA ILE A 463 -8.57 1.48 28.73
C ILE A 463 -9.06 2.49 27.69
N GLN A 464 -8.32 3.57 27.50
CA GLN A 464 -8.67 4.65 26.60
C GLN A 464 -7.86 4.57 25.31
N GLN A 465 -8.37 5.25 24.28
CA GLN A 465 -7.66 5.37 23.01
C GLN A 465 -6.26 5.96 23.23
N ALA A 466 -5.25 5.34 22.63
CA ALA A 466 -3.84 5.72 22.72
C ALA A 466 -3.14 5.47 24.07
N ASP A 467 -3.80 4.82 25.05
CA ASP A 467 -3.12 4.31 26.24
C ASP A 467 -1.98 3.36 25.86
N GLU A 468 -0.95 3.34 26.70
CA GLU A 468 0.25 2.51 26.48
C GLU A 468 0.27 1.34 27.47
N LEU A 469 0.63 0.17 26.95
CA LEU A 469 0.66 -1.10 27.66
C LEU A 469 2.07 -1.63 27.66
N GLU A 470 2.61 -1.84 28.85
CA GLU A 470 3.89 -2.50 29.05
C GLU A 470 3.67 -4.02 29.12
N ILE A 471 4.42 -4.75 28.29
CA ILE A 471 4.48 -6.20 28.32
C ILE A 471 5.91 -6.58 28.69
N GLU A 472 6.08 -7.33 29.77
CA GLU A 472 7.35 -7.94 30.17
C GLU A 472 7.17 -9.46 30.29
N LYS A 473 8.08 -10.21 29.67
CA LYS A 473 8.01 -11.68 29.66
C LYS A 473 9.41 -12.29 29.61
N THR A 474 9.61 -13.37 30.36
CA THR A 474 10.69 -14.34 30.09
C THR A 474 10.13 -15.42 29.17
N VAL A 475 10.70 -15.53 27.98
CA VAL A 475 10.33 -16.52 26.98
C VAL A 475 11.28 -17.71 27.13
N THR A 476 10.70 -18.89 27.29
CA THR A 476 11.40 -20.17 27.40
C THR A 476 10.82 -21.15 26.40
N ASP A 477 11.71 -21.86 25.71
CA ASP A 477 11.44 -22.92 24.75
C ASP A 477 10.48 -22.48 23.63
N GLU A 478 10.65 -21.25 23.12
CA GLU A 478 9.90 -20.80 21.94
C GLU A 478 10.36 -21.59 20.72
N VAL A 479 9.46 -22.36 20.12
CA VAL A 479 9.71 -23.06 18.85
C VAL A 479 9.65 -22.05 17.71
N ILE A 480 10.82 -21.75 17.13
CA ILE A 480 10.94 -20.81 15.99
C ILE A 480 11.00 -21.51 14.63
N GLY A 481 10.99 -22.84 14.66
CA GLY A 481 10.83 -23.71 13.51
C GLY A 481 11.78 -24.90 13.53
N LYS A 482 11.78 -25.65 12.42
CA LYS A 482 12.62 -26.82 12.22
C LYS A 482 13.66 -26.58 11.13
N GLY A 483 14.92 -26.87 11.44
CA GLY A 483 16.00 -26.97 10.49
C GLY A 483 15.82 -28.19 9.59
N ASP A 484 15.54 -27.95 8.30
CA ASP A 484 15.31 -28.96 7.27
C ASP A 484 16.50 -29.09 6.29
N GLY A 485 17.62 -28.42 6.59
CA GLY A 485 18.77 -28.36 5.70
C GLY A 485 18.64 -27.37 4.53
N THR A 486 17.52 -26.63 4.43
CA THR A 486 17.26 -25.68 3.32
C THR A 486 17.04 -24.25 3.80
N LYS A 487 16.60 -24.06 5.04
CA LYS A 487 16.33 -22.75 5.64
C LYS A 487 17.42 -22.34 6.64
N LYS A 488 17.99 -21.14 6.49
CA LYS A 488 18.93 -20.53 7.46
C LYS A 488 18.32 -19.42 8.31
N ILE A 489 17.18 -18.86 7.88
CA ILE A 489 16.56 -17.69 8.50
C ILE A 489 15.35 -18.13 9.33
N PHE A 490 15.35 -17.79 10.61
CA PHE A 490 14.27 -18.06 11.54
C PHE A 490 13.83 -16.77 12.22
N HIS A 491 12.59 -16.73 12.70
CA HIS A 491 11.98 -15.51 13.20
C HIS A 491 11.53 -15.70 14.64
N LEU A 492 11.88 -14.75 15.48
CA LEU A 492 11.40 -14.68 16.85
C LEU A 492 10.04 -13.97 16.87
N GLU A 493 9.21 -14.39 17.80
CA GLU A 493 7.94 -13.75 18.09
C GLU A 493 8.14 -12.31 18.59
N HIS A 494 9.13 -12.08 19.45
CA HIS A 494 9.45 -10.78 20.02
C HIS A 494 10.91 -10.40 19.81
N LYS A 495 11.20 -9.12 20.02
CA LYS A 495 12.57 -8.64 20.10
C LYS A 495 13.13 -8.94 21.50
N PRO A 496 14.23 -9.71 21.62
CA PRO A 496 14.93 -9.92 22.88
C PRO A 496 15.52 -8.62 23.43
N LYS A 497 15.54 -8.50 24.76
CA LYS A 497 16.42 -7.58 25.47
C LYS A 497 17.87 -7.89 25.11
N GLU A 498 18.71 -6.87 25.07
CA GLU A 498 20.12 -7.01 24.69
C GLU A 498 20.81 -8.12 25.48
N ASN A 499 21.55 -8.97 24.76
CA ASN A 499 22.31 -10.10 25.29
C ASN A 499 21.52 -11.21 26.00
N THR A 500 20.18 -11.20 25.96
CA THR A 500 19.36 -12.24 26.61
C THR A 500 19.02 -13.43 25.71
N LEU A 501 19.20 -13.31 24.39
CA LEU A 501 18.91 -14.38 23.43
C LEU A 501 19.91 -15.53 23.53
N ASN A 502 19.38 -16.72 23.77
CA ASN A 502 20.05 -18.01 23.65
C ASN A 502 19.22 -18.92 22.75
N LEU A 503 19.89 -19.65 21.85
CA LEU A 503 19.25 -20.56 20.91
C LEU A 503 19.66 -21.99 21.22
N PHE A 504 18.74 -22.92 20.99
CA PHE A 504 18.97 -24.34 21.15
C PHE A 504 18.57 -25.07 19.89
N MET A 505 19.36 -26.07 19.51
CA MET A 505 19.09 -26.98 18.39
C MET A 505 19.06 -28.40 18.94
N ASP A 506 17.91 -29.07 18.85
CA ASP A 506 17.66 -30.37 19.49
C ASP A 506 18.09 -30.38 20.98
N CYS A 507 17.66 -29.37 21.73
CA CYS A 507 17.97 -29.15 23.15
C CYS A 507 19.45 -28.88 23.48
N LYS A 508 20.32 -28.61 22.48
CA LYS A 508 21.72 -28.22 22.69
C LYS A 508 21.91 -26.75 22.38
N GLU A 509 22.53 -26.01 23.29
CA GLU A 509 22.79 -24.58 23.08
C GLU A 509 23.69 -24.36 21.86
N VAL A 510 23.27 -23.44 21.00
CA VAL A 510 24.00 -23.03 19.81
C VAL A 510 24.93 -21.87 20.18
N PRO A 511 26.25 -21.97 19.92
CA PRO A 511 27.18 -20.87 20.16
C PRO A 511 26.74 -19.58 19.46
N LYS A 512 26.85 -18.44 20.16
CA LYS A 512 26.53 -17.11 19.58
C LYS A 512 27.38 -16.75 18.35
N THR A 513 28.48 -17.47 18.12
CA THR A 513 29.32 -17.32 16.92
C THR A 513 28.71 -17.93 15.67
N ASP A 514 27.70 -18.78 15.80
CA ASP A 514 27.20 -19.64 14.71
C ASP A 514 25.92 -19.09 14.07
N TYR A 515 25.42 -17.97 14.59
CA TYR A 515 24.28 -17.24 14.06
C TYR A 515 24.46 -15.74 14.21
N ASP A 516 23.78 -14.99 13.35
CA ASP A 516 23.67 -13.54 13.42
C ASP A 516 22.22 -13.17 13.76
N TYR A 517 22.02 -12.31 14.75
CA TYR A 517 20.70 -11.80 15.14
C TYR A 517 20.49 -10.39 14.57
N ASN A 518 19.40 -10.19 13.83
CA ASN A 518 18.94 -8.89 13.38
C ASN A 518 17.69 -8.47 14.18
N ALA A 519 17.88 -7.42 14.95
CA ALA A 519 16.88 -6.86 15.85
C ALA A 519 15.67 -6.23 15.15
N GLU A 520 15.87 -5.61 13.98
CA GLU A 520 14.80 -4.90 13.27
C GLU A 520 13.77 -5.86 12.68
N ASP A 521 14.26 -6.99 12.16
CA ASP A 521 13.45 -8.01 11.48
C ASP A 521 13.06 -9.17 12.40
N LYS A 522 13.51 -9.15 13.66
CA LYS A 522 13.42 -10.26 14.62
C LYS A 522 13.92 -11.58 14.02
N THR A 523 15.01 -11.51 13.25
CA THR A 523 15.55 -12.67 12.52
C THR A 523 16.83 -13.20 13.13
N VAL A 524 16.94 -14.52 13.13
CA VAL A 524 18.18 -15.25 13.36
C VAL A 524 18.60 -15.87 12.04
N THR A 525 19.81 -15.57 11.59
CA THR A 525 20.42 -16.21 10.42
C THR A 525 21.56 -17.10 10.87
N PHE A 526 21.40 -18.41 10.70
CA PHE A 526 22.47 -19.37 10.98
C PHE A 526 23.53 -19.33 9.88
N LYS A 527 24.80 -19.48 10.26
CA LYS A 527 25.93 -19.50 9.31
C LYS A 527 25.93 -20.79 8.49
N GLU A 528 25.63 -21.91 9.14
CA GLU A 528 25.40 -23.21 8.51
C GLU A 528 23.91 -23.57 8.51
N TYR A 529 23.51 -24.52 7.66
CA TYR A 529 22.12 -24.99 7.66
C TYR A 529 21.83 -25.78 8.95
N PRO A 530 20.92 -25.31 9.82
CA PRO A 530 20.59 -26.04 11.04
C PRO A 530 19.79 -27.30 10.71
N GLY A 531 19.92 -28.31 11.57
CA GLY A 531 19.11 -29.53 11.53
C GLY A 531 18.38 -29.73 12.84
N GLY A 532 17.13 -30.20 12.79
CA GLY A 532 16.35 -30.47 14.00
C GLY A 532 15.50 -29.28 14.47
N GLU A 533 14.89 -29.40 15.64
CA GLU A 533 14.03 -28.35 16.21
C GLU A 533 14.87 -27.20 16.76
N ILE A 534 14.45 -25.96 16.47
CA ILE A 534 15.14 -24.75 16.93
C ILE A 534 14.28 -24.04 17.96
N LEU A 535 14.85 -23.85 19.15
CA LEU A 535 14.22 -23.19 20.29
C LEU A 535 14.93 -21.89 20.63
N ALA A 536 14.20 -20.91 21.15
CA ALA A 536 14.74 -19.64 21.63
C ALA A 536 14.32 -19.34 23.07
N ASN A 537 15.30 -18.92 23.88
CA ASN A 537 15.10 -18.40 25.23
C ASN A 537 15.59 -16.95 25.29
N TYR A 538 14.78 -16.05 25.82
CA TYR A 538 15.14 -14.65 25.98
C TYR A 538 14.21 -13.92 26.94
N GLN A 539 14.58 -12.70 27.32
CA GLN A 539 13.69 -11.78 28.02
C GLN A 539 13.23 -10.70 27.05
N MET A 540 12.01 -10.22 27.21
CA MET A 540 11.48 -9.08 26.47
C MET A 540 10.79 -8.09 27.42
N ALA A 541 10.93 -6.79 27.13
CA ALA A 541 10.08 -5.75 27.67
C ALA A 541 9.79 -4.74 26.56
N GLN A 542 8.51 -4.51 26.31
CA GLN A 542 8.07 -3.76 25.14
C GLN A 542 6.82 -2.96 25.48
N LEU A 543 6.74 -1.78 24.89
CA LEU A 543 5.61 -0.88 24.99
C LEU A 543 4.71 -1.04 23.77
N TYR A 544 3.42 -1.13 24.00
CA TYR A 544 2.39 -1.24 22.97
C TYR A 544 1.40 -0.09 23.11
N ARG A 545 0.96 0.51 22.00
CA ARG A 545 -0.13 1.49 22.03
C ARG A 545 -1.46 0.81 21.72
N TYR A 546 -2.43 1.02 22.59
CA TYR A 546 -3.79 0.53 22.46
C TYR A 546 -4.65 1.45 21.58
N THR A 547 -5.49 0.85 20.73
CA THR A 547 -6.56 1.55 20.01
C THR A 547 -7.75 0.62 19.75
N LEU A 548 -8.96 1.15 19.93
CA LEU A 548 -10.21 0.47 19.61
C LEU A 548 -10.72 0.94 18.24
N PRO A 549 -10.86 0.04 17.24
CA PRO A 549 -11.53 0.36 15.99
C PRO A 549 -12.95 0.84 16.21
N THR A 550 -13.36 1.86 15.45
CA THR A 550 -14.75 2.37 15.50
C THR A 550 -15.47 2.28 14.16
N THR A 551 -14.83 1.71 13.14
CA THR A 551 -15.46 1.43 11.84
C THR A 551 -16.57 0.39 11.98
N ALA A 552 -17.70 0.62 11.30
CA ALA A 552 -18.86 -0.25 11.35
C ALA A 552 -18.55 -1.68 10.89
N VAL A 553 -17.69 -1.84 9.88
CA VAL A 553 -17.28 -3.13 9.33
C VAL A 553 -15.76 -3.25 9.35
N SER A 554 -15.24 -4.14 10.18
CA SER A 554 -13.82 -4.55 10.19
C SER A 554 -13.72 -5.96 10.75
N PRO A 555 -12.63 -6.72 10.54
CA PRO A 555 -12.45 -8.03 11.18
C PRO A 555 -12.47 -7.95 12.72
N PHE A 556 -12.23 -6.77 13.30
CA PHE A 556 -12.19 -6.51 14.73
C PHE A 556 -13.53 -6.06 15.32
N THR A 557 -14.48 -5.67 14.47
CA THR A 557 -15.83 -5.23 14.85
C THR A 557 -16.92 -6.16 14.31
N SER A 558 -16.57 -7.08 13.41
CA SER A 558 -17.51 -8.02 12.80
C SER A 558 -17.92 -9.14 13.77
N LYS A 559 -19.06 -9.77 13.46
CA LYS A 559 -19.58 -10.96 14.15
C LYS A 559 -18.67 -12.20 14.04
N PHE A 560 -17.62 -12.14 13.22
CA PHE A 560 -16.67 -13.23 13.03
C PHE A 560 -15.50 -13.15 14.02
N SER A 561 -15.47 -12.11 14.86
CA SER A 561 -14.55 -11.97 15.99
C SER A 561 -15.19 -12.56 17.25
N PRO A 562 -14.49 -13.38 18.07
CA PRO A 562 -15.03 -13.95 19.31
C PRO A 562 -15.59 -12.93 20.31
N PHE A 563 -15.07 -11.71 20.26
CA PHE A 563 -15.59 -10.55 20.98
C PHE A 563 -15.49 -9.35 20.05
N ASN A 564 -16.58 -8.59 19.91
CA ASN A 564 -16.62 -7.41 19.06
C ASN A 564 -17.35 -6.24 19.76
N PRO A 565 -16.75 -5.03 19.76
CA PRO A 565 -15.44 -4.69 19.21
C PRO A 565 -14.28 -5.15 20.12
N ILE A 566 -13.17 -5.58 19.52
CA ILE A 566 -11.92 -5.86 20.24
C ILE A 566 -10.88 -4.76 19.94
N GLY A 567 -10.14 -4.33 20.95
CA GLY A 567 -9.06 -3.35 20.76
C GLY A 567 -7.74 -4.02 20.40
N LEU A 568 -6.87 -3.24 19.75
CA LEU A 568 -5.57 -3.68 19.28
C LEU A 568 -4.48 -2.94 20.05
N ALA A 569 -3.55 -3.70 20.63
CA ALA A 569 -2.29 -3.17 21.14
C ALA A 569 -1.19 -3.44 20.11
N ILE A 570 -0.64 -2.37 19.53
CA ILE A 570 0.38 -2.43 18.47
C ILE A 570 1.74 -2.06 19.06
N TYR A 571 2.77 -2.84 18.77
CA TYR A 571 4.12 -2.57 19.24
C TYR A 571 4.62 -1.19 18.85
N LYS A 572 5.16 -0.47 19.83
CA LYS A 572 5.70 0.88 19.72
C LYS A 572 7.23 0.86 19.82
N GLU A 573 7.75 0.49 20.97
CA GLU A 573 9.19 0.54 21.26
C GLU A 573 9.57 -0.46 22.36
N ASP A 574 10.87 -0.75 22.47
CA ASP A 574 11.42 -1.54 23.58
C ASP A 574 11.61 -0.66 24.82
N ILE A 575 11.62 -1.27 26.01
CA ILE A 575 11.75 -0.60 27.32
C ILE A 575 13.11 -0.89 27.95
#